data_AF-A0A7Y2MND3-F1
#
_entry.id   AF-A0A7Y2MND3-F1
#
_cell.length_a   1.000
_cell.length_b   1.000
_cell.length_c   1.000
_cell.angle_alpha   90.00
_cell.angle_beta   90.00
_cell.angle_gamma   90.00
#
_symmetry.space_group_name_H-M   'P 1'
#
loop_
_entity.id
_entity.type
_entity.pdbx_description
1 polymer ?
#
loop_
_entity_poly.entity_id
_entity_poly.type
_entity_poly.pdbx_seq_one_letter_code
_entity_poly.pdbx_strand_id
1 'polypeptide(L)'
;MVYNLILCFSFLVFSCFNVQVIEPHEVKSILPEVEDVSVTENNGLEEIDYFDKNEIDKILYRINSLRKKGCRCDGKFYKPVRQLKWNRMLYVSAYKHAKSMHDNDYFSHYSPEGKDIGERLDLLGYKWQYAGENLAEGQKSFDEAMHDWIASPTHCIMLMNPNMEEVAVAKYGSYWVQHFGKQMPKNARRINERYTDGSK
;
A
#
# COMPACT_ATOMS: atom_id res chain seq x y z
N MET A 1 52.16 -18.07 -21.87
CA MET A 1 50.79 -17.52 -22.01
C MET A 1 50.21 -17.38 -20.61
N VAL A 2 50.09 -16.14 -20.13
CA VAL A 2 49.47 -15.83 -18.83
C VAL A 2 48.02 -15.46 -19.13
N TYR A 3 47.07 -16.29 -18.70
CA TYR A 3 45.65 -15.94 -18.80
C TYR A 3 45.31 -15.00 -17.64
N ASN A 4 45.02 -13.75 -17.99
CA ASN A 4 44.52 -12.74 -17.05
C ASN A 4 43.09 -13.12 -16.62
N LEU A 5 42.95 -13.36 -15.33
CA LEU A 5 41.69 -13.61 -14.65
C LEU A 5 40.98 -12.27 -14.44
N ILE A 6 40.11 -11.87 -15.36
CA ILE A 6 39.15 -10.79 -15.11
C ILE A 6 37.98 -11.41 -14.34
N LEU A 7 38.11 -11.44 -13.02
CA LEU A 7 36.98 -11.61 -12.11
C LEU A 7 36.12 -10.34 -12.21
N CYS A 8 35.10 -10.39 -13.07
CA CYS A 8 34.05 -9.40 -13.07
C CYS A 8 33.24 -9.59 -11.78
N PHE A 9 33.53 -8.78 -10.75
CA PHE A 9 32.66 -8.63 -9.59
C PHE A 9 31.35 -8.03 -10.08
N SER A 10 30.41 -8.90 -10.48
CA SER A 10 29.03 -8.50 -10.73
C SER A 10 28.49 -7.93 -9.42
N PHE A 11 28.08 -6.67 -9.50
CA PHE A 11 27.43 -5.93 -8.42
C PHE A 11 26.37 -6.82 -7.75
N LEU A 12 26.45 -6.96 -6.43
CA LEU A 12 25.29 -7.35 -5.63
C LEU A 12 24.25 -6.23 -5.79
N VAL A 13 23.46 -6.32 -6.85
CA VAL A 13 22.27 -5.50 -7.05
C VAL A 13 21.29 -6.01 -6.01
N PHE A 14 21.30 -5.39 -4.83
CA PHE A 14 20.28 -5.59 -3.81
C PHE A 14 18.96 -5.03 -4.35
N SER A 15 18.34 -5.84 -5.20
CA SER A 15 16.97 -5.70 -5.66
C SER A 15 16.05 -5.91 -4.46
N CYS A 16 14.90 -5.24 -4.45
CA CYS A 16 14.01 -5.17 -3.29
C CYS A 16 13.38 -6.52 -2.90
N PHE A 17 13.61 -7.56 -3.69
CA PHE A 17 12.95 -8.86 -3.62
C PHE A 17 13.45 -9.81 -2.53
N ASN A 18 14.43 -9.43 -1.69
CA ASN A 18 14.82 -10.25 -0.54
C ASN A 18 13.90 -10.06 0.69
N VAL A 19 12.58 -9.94 0.47
CA VAL A 19 11.58 -10.13 1.53
C VAL A 19 11.13 -11.58 1.44
N GLN A 20 11.65 -12.43 2.34
CA GLN A 20 11.20 -13.82 2.42
C GLN A 20 9.68 -13.86 2.56
N VAL A 21 9.03 -14.69 1.75
CA VAL A 21 7.67 -15.16 1.99
C VAL A 21 7.75 -15.95 3.29
N ILE A 22 7.29 -15.33 4.38
CA ILE A 22 7.13 -16.00 5.67
C ILE A 22 5.93 -16.93 5.52
N GLU A 23 6.17 -18.22 5.69
CA GLU A 23 5.14 -19.25 5.71
C GLU A 23 4.09 -18.96 6.79
N PRO A 24 2.79 -19.28 6.57
CA PRO A 24 1.72 -18.97 7.52
C PRO A 24 1.98 -19.45 8.97
N HIS A 25 2.81 -20.47 9.14
CA HIS A 25 3.15 -21.05 10.45
C HIS A 25 4.16 -20.21 11.26
N GLU A 26 5.04 -19.44 10.62
CA GLU A 26 5.99 -18.54 11.31
C GLU A 26 5.32 -17.24 11.76
N VAL A 27 4.18 -16.86 11.18
CA VAL A 27 3.40 -15.69 11.61
C VAL A 27 2.72 -15.97 12.96
N LYS A 28 2.24 -17.20 13.18
CA LYS A 28 1.61 -17.61 14.44
C LYS A 28 2.55 -17.61 15.65
N SER A 29 3.85 -17.84 15.46
CA SER A 29 4.81 -17.82 16.57
C SER A 29 5.25 -16.41 16.97
N ILE A 30 4.87 -15.38 16.20
CA ILE A 30 5.26 -13.98 16.39
C ILE A 30 4.12 -13.14 16.97
N LEU A 31 2.86 -13.55 16.79
CA LEU A 31 1.68 -12.80 17.22
C LEU A 31 1.04 -13.43 18.48
N PRO A 32 0.66 -12.63 19.50
CA PRO A 32 -0.06 -13.14 20.66
C PRO A 32 -1.47 -13.61 20.26
N GLU A 33 -1.94 -14.67 20.91
CA GLU A 33 -3.31 -15.20 20.81
C GLU A 33 -4.30 -14.10 21.28
N VAL A 34 -5.28 -13.73 20.44
CA VAL A 34 -6.24 -12.66 20.77
C VAL A 34 -7.64 -13.24 20.88
N GLU A 35 -8.28 -13.02 22.03
CA GLU A 35 -9.69 -13.32 22.30
C GLU A 35 -10.63 -12.45 21.44
N ASP A 36 -11.73 -13.05 21.00
CA ASP A 36 -12.77 -12.46 20.15
C ASP A 36 -13.39 -11.19 20.77
N VAL A 37 -13.49 -10.11 19.98
CA VAL A 37 -14.15 -8.86 20.37
C VAL A 37 -15.57 -8.80 19.78
N SER A 38 -16.53 -8.48 20.64
CA SER A 38 -17.97 -8.48 20.39
C SER A 38 -18.48 -7.33 19.48
N VAL A 39 -19.43 -7.68 18.61
CA VAL A 39 -20.12 -6.82 17.65
C VAL A 39 -21.30 -6.09 18.32
N THR A 40 -21.53 -4.82 17.98
CA THR A 40 -22.82 -4.15 18.20
C THR A 40 -23.32 -3.54 16.88
N GLU A 41 -24.57 -3.85 16.54
CA GLU A 41 -25.25 -3.56 15.27
C GLU A 41 -25.43 -2.05 15.03
N ASN A 42 -25.21 -1.59 13.79
CA ASN A 42 -25.93 -0.47 13.16
C ASN A 42 -25.64 -0.36 11.64
N ASN A 43 -26.65 -0.69 10.84
CA ASN A 43 -26.98 -0.23 9.48
C ASN A 43 -25.86 -0.04 8.43
N GLY A 44 -25.69 -1.06 7.56
CA GLY A 44 -25.15 -0.92 6.19
C GLY A 44 -23.62 -0.77 6.04
N LEU A 45 -22.89 -0.79 7.15
CA LEU A 45 -21.42 -0.74 7.21
C LEU A 45 -20.80 -2.10 7.60
N GLU A 46 -21.61 -3.14 7.83
CA GLU A 46 -21.20 -4.41 8.44
C GLU A 46 -20.27 -5.26 7.54
N GLU A 47 -20.45 -5.27 6.22
CA GLU A 47 -19.56 -6.07 5.35
C GLU A 47 -18.14 -5.51 5.24
N ILE A 48 -17.94 -4.22 5.54
CA ILE A 48 -16.62 -3.55 5.45
C ILE A 48 -15.87 -3.60 6.80
N ASP A 49 -16.52 -4.05 7.88
CA ASP A 49 -15.94 -4.02 9.23
C ASP A 49 -15.42 -5.37 9.74
N TYR A 50 -15.60 -6.45 8.97
CA TYR A 50 -14.88 -7.71 9.25
C TYR A 50 -13.41 -7.58 8.86
N PHE A 51 -12.67 -6.87 9.70
CA PHE A 51 -11.23 -6.78 9.62
C PHE A 51 -10.61 -8.05 10.20
N ASP A 52 -10.12 -8.95 9.34
CA ASP A 52 -9.19 -9.97 9.79
C ASP A 52 -7.88 -9.27 10.20
N LYS A 53 -7.76 -9.01 11.50
CA LYS A 53 -6.59 -8.37 12.11
C LYS A 53 -5.30 -9.10 11.75
N ASN A 54 -5.35 -10.44 11.63
CA ASN A 54 -4.17 -11.22 11.26
C ASN A 54 -3.71 -10.90 9.83
N GLU A 55 -4.65 -10.67 8.91
CA GLU A 55 -4.34 -10.31 7.53
C GLU A 55 -3.78 -8.89 7.42
N ILE A 56 -4.34 -7.94 8.18
CA ILE A 56 -3.78 -6.58 8.29
C ILE A 56 -2.35 -6.63 8.81
N ASP A 57 -2.10 -7.40 9.87
CA ASP A 57 -0.78 -7.50 10.48
C ASP A 57 0.25 -8.10 9.50
N LYS A 58 -0.14 -9.09 8.68
CA LYS A 58 0.71 -9.61 7.59
C LYS A 58 1.01 -8.56 6.52
N ILE A 59 -0.02 -7.85 6.04
CA ILE A 59 0.14 -6.80 5.02
C ILE A 59 1.06 -5.69 5.53
N LEU A 60 0.81 -5.19 6.75
CA LEU A 60 1.65 -4.19 7.38
C LEU A 60 3.07 -4.70 7.58
N TYR A 61 3.24 -5.94 8.03
CA TYR A 61 4.55 -6.55 8.21
C TYR A 61 5.35 -6.55 6.91
N ARG A 62 4.74 -6.98 5.79
CA ARG A 62 5.39 -7.01 4.48
C ARG A 62 5.79 -5.61 4.01
N ILE A 63 4.86 -4.65 4.02
CA ILE A 63 5.11 -3.26 3.61
C ILE A 63 6.20 -2.63 4.47
N ASN A 64 6.11 -2.77 5.79
CA ASN A 64 7.07 -2.16 6.71
C ASN A 64 8.43 -2.87 6.69
N SER A 65 8.49 -4.15 6.35
CA SER A 65 9.75 -4.86 6.13
C SER A 65 10.51 -4.31 4.93
N LEU A 66 9.82 -4.02 3.82
CA LEU A 66 10.39 -3.33 2.67
C LEU A 66 10.90 -1.94 3.08
N ARG A 67 10.04 -1.14 3.73
CA ARG A 67 10.37 0.24 4.14
C ARG A 67 11.54 0.32 5.13
N LYS A 68 11.66 -0.64 6.04
CA LYS A 68 12.77 -0.75 7.00
C LYS A 68 14.09 -1.11 6.33
N LYS A 69 14.08 -1.95 5.29
CA LYS A 69 15.28 -2.35 4.54
C LYS A 69 15.76 -1.25 3.59
N GLY A 70 14.84 -0.44 3.05
CA GLY A 70 15.13 0.38 1.88
C GLY A 70 14.98 -0.43 0.60
N CYS A 71 14.91 0.26 -0.54
CA CYS A 71 14.62 -0.39 -1.83
C CYS A 71 15.19 0.43 -2.99
N ARG A 72 15.68 -0.24 -4.03
CA ARG A 72 16.01 0.38 -5.32
C ARG A 72 14.77 0.48 -6.19
N CYS A 73 14.30 1.71 -6.42
CA CYS A 73 13.23 2.02 -7.35
C CYS A 73 13.83 2.77 -8.53
N ASP A 74 13.63 2.27 -9.76
CA ASP A 74 14.13 2.92 -10.99
C ASP A 74 15.65 3.20 -10.96
N GLY A 75 16.44 2.20 -10.56
CA GLY A 75 17.91 2.32 -10.42
C GLY A 75 18.38 3.16 -9.24
N LYS A 76 17.52 4.02 -8.66
CA LYS A 76 17.83 4.85 -7.50
C LYS A 76 17.53 4.12 -6.19
N PHE A 77 18.50 4.13 -5.27
CA PHE A 77 18.28 3.58 -3.92
C PHE A 77 17.52 4.58 -3.04
N TYR A 78 16.39 4.14 -2.50
CA TYR A 78 15.63 4.81 -1.47
C TYR A 78 16.03 4.23 -0.11
N LYS A 79 16.59 5.09 0.75
CA LYS A 79 16.98 4.75 2.12
C LYS A 79 15.79 4.25 2.95
N PRO A 80 16.02 3.54 4.07
CA PRO A 80 14.97 3.19 5.01
C PRO A 80 14.09 4.38 5.40
N VAL A 81 12.78 4.16 5.46
CA VAL A 81 11.77 5.16 5.82
C VAL A 81 10.89 4.66 6.96
N ARG A 82 10.15 5.58 7.61
CA ARG A 82 9.30 5.27 8.77
C ARG A 82 8.24 4.23 8.42
N GLN A 83 7.92 3.37 9.37
CA GLN A 83 6.82 2.42 9.22
C GLN A 83 5.48 3.13 9.06
N LEU A 84 4.59 2.53 8.27
CA LEU A 84 3.21 2.95 8.08
C LEU A 84 2.31 2.26 9.12
N LYS A 85 1.21 2.91 9.46
CA LYS A 85 0.14 2.37 10.30
C LYS A 85 -1.09 2.10 9.45
N TRP A 86 -1.88 1.09 9.80
CA TRP A 86 -3.16 0.87 9.14
C TRP A 86 -4.14 2.01 9.47
N ASN A 87 -4.88 2.49 8.47
CA ASN A 87 -5.95 3.48 8.68
C ASN A 87 -7.26 3.02 8.04
N ARG A 88 -8.33 2.94 8.85
CA ARG A 88 -9.66 2.45 8.43
C ARG A 88 -10.31 3.32 7.35
N MET A 89 -10.13 4.64 7.38
CA MET A 89 -10.71 5.52 6.35
C MET A 89 -10.04 5.30 4.99
N LEU A 90 -8.72 5.09 4.97
CA LEU A 90 -8.00 4.70 3.75
C LEU A 90 -8.53 3.37 3.20
N TYR A 91 -8.79 2.39 4.07
CA TYR A 91 -9.35 1.09 3.66
C TYR A 91 -10.73 1.23 3.03
N VAL A 92 -11.63 1.98 3.67
CA VAL A 92 -12.99 2.23 3.15
C VAL A 92 -12.92 2.90 1.77
N SER A 93 -12.02 3.86 1.58
CA SER A 93 -11.79 4.52 0.28
C SER A 93 -11.27 3.54 -0.77
N ALA A 94 -10.24 2.76 -0.41
CA ALA A 94 -9.62 1.78 -1.29
C ALA A 94 -10.62 0.70 -1.73
N TYR A 95 -11.42 0.17 -0.79
CA TYR A 95 -12.44 -0.84 -1.07
C TYR A 95 -13.52 -0.30 -2.00
N LYS A 96 -14.04 0.92 -1.72
CA LYS A 96 -15.04 1.56 -2.58
C LYS A 96 -14.50 1.78 -4.00
N HIS A 97 -13.24 2.18 -4.13
CA HIS A 97 -12.63 2.38 -5.45
C HIS A 97 -12.41 1.05 -6.19
N ALA A 98 -11.93 0.01 -5.49
CA ALA A 98 -11.80 -1.34 -6.06
C ALA A 98 -13.14 -1.89 -6.54
N LYS A 99 -14.19 -1.72 -5.73
CA LYS A 99 -15.56 -2.10 -6.08
C LYS A 99 -16.09 -1.31 -7.27
N SER A 100 -15.85 0.00 -7.30
CA SER A 100 -16.25 0.86 -8.41
C SER A 100 -15.60 0.42 -9.73
N MET A 101 -14.29 0.16 -9.72
CA MET A 101 -13.55 -0.38 -10.88
C MET A 101 -14.15 -1.71 -11.37
N HIS A 102 -14.50 -2.59 -10.44
CA HIS A 102 -15.14 -3.86 -10.77
C HIS A 102 -16.55 -3.71 -11.35
N ASP A 103 -17.42 -2.94 -10.69
CA ASP A 103 -18.82 -2.82 -11.08
C ASP A 103 -19.00 -2.06 -12.41
N ASN A 104 -18.06 -1.18 -12.75
CA ASN A 104 -18.14 -0.31 -13.93
C ASN A 104 -17.09 -0.64 -15.01
N ASP A 105 -16.38 -1.76 -14.88
CA ASP A 105 -15.41 -2.28 -15.86
C ASP A 105 -14.37 -1.23 -16.33
N TYR A 106 -13.66 -0.63 -15.37
CA TYR A 106 -12.59 0.33 -15.65
C TYR A 106 -11.38 0.16 -14.73
N PHE A 107 -10.21 0.62 -15.19
CA PHE A 107 -8.98 0.65 -14.39
C PHE A 107 -8.36 2.06 -14.44
N SER A 108 -8.54 2.85 -13.39
CA SER A 108 -8.09 4.25 -13.35
C SER A 108 -7.91 4.77 -11.92
N HIS A 109 -7.01 5.74 -11.76
CA HIS A 109 -6.86 6.54 -10.53
C HIS A 109 -8.05 7.48 -10.26
N TYR A 110 -8.85 7.76 -11.30
CA TYR A 110 -10.04 8.60 -11.21
C TYR A 110 -11.30 7.74 -11.19
N SER A 111 -12.30 8.12 -10.37
CA SER A 111 -13.62 7.49 -10.43
C SER A 111 -14.34 7.83 -11.74
N PRO A 112 -15.46 7.16 -12.09
CA PRO A 112 -16.27 7.52 -13.25
C PRO A 112 -16.76 8.98 -13.24
N GLU A 113 -16.96 9.55 -12.05
CA GLU A 113 -17.30 10.96 -11.86
C GLU A 113 -16.08 11.90 -11.93
N GLY A 114 -14.89 11.38 -12.24
CA GLY A 114 -13.64 12.13 -12.35
C GLY A 114 -12.95 12.41 -11.03
N LYS A 115 -13.38 11.80 -9.90
CA LYS A 115 -12.80 12.10 -8.57
C LYS A 115 -11.45 11.43 -8.40
N ASP A 116 -10.44 12.17 -7.97
CA ASP A 116 -9.14 11.62 -7.57
C ASP A 116 -9.17 11.02 -6.14
N ILE A 117 -8.05 10.43 -5.69
CA ILE A 117 -7.96 9.87 -4.33
C ILE A 117 -8.21 10.91 -3.24
N GLY A 118 -7.74 12.15 -3.43
CA GLY A 118 -7.90 13.23 -2.47
C GLY A 118 -9.38 13.57 -2.27
N GLU A 119 -10.11 13.72 -3.36
CA GLU A 119 -11.56 13.94 -3.34
C GLU A 119 -12.31 12.74 -2.74
N ARG A 120 -11.91 11.50 -3.08
CA ARG A 120 -12.48 10.29 -2.45
C ARG A 120 -12.25 10.24 -0.94
N LEU A 121 -11.09 10.68 -0.46
CA LEU A 121 -10.76 10.76 0.96
C LEU A 121 -11.48 11.90 1.68
N ASP A 122 -11.67 13.04 1.03
CA ASP A 122 -12.41 14.17 1.59
C ASP A 122 -13.89 13.81 1.82
N LEU A 123 -14.49 13.00 0.94
CA LEU A 123 -15.85 12.44 1.13
C LEU A 123 -15.98 11.54 2.38
N LEU A 124 -14.88 10.97 2.86
CA LEU A 124 -14.84 10.17 4.09
C LEU A 124 -14.40 10.96 5.32
N GLY A 125 -14.12 12.26 5.17
CA GLY A 125 -13.63 13.11 6.25
C GLY A 125 -12.15 12.88 6.62
N TYR A 126 -11.39 12.15 5.80
CA TYR A 126 -9.96 11.97 6.01
C TYR A 126 -9.23 13.24 5.57
N LYS A 127 -8.96 14.14 6.52
CA LYS A 127 -8.27 15.41 6.27
C LYS A 127 -6.79 15.19 5.96
N TRP A 128 -6.46 14.92 4.70
CA TRP A 128 -5.11 14.59 4.26
C TRP A 128 -4.23 15.83 4.02
N GLN A 129 -2.97 15.72 4.44
CA GLN A 129 -1.83 16.55 4.03
C GLN A 129 -1.14 15.96 2.80
N TYR A 130 -0.99 14.63 2.79
CA TYR A 130 -0.51 13.86 1.64
C TYR A 130 -1.44 12.67 1.43
N ALA A 131 -1.70 12.35 0.17
CA ALA A 131 -2.42 11.16 -0.27
C ALA A 131 -1.67 10.52 -1.45
N GLY A 132 -1.72 9.20 -1.56
CA GLY A 132 -1.08 8.46 -2.65
C GLY A 132 -1.79 7.14 -2.93
N GLU A 133 -1.67 6.63 -4.16
CA GLU A 133 -2.39 5.45 -4.61
C GLU A 133 -1.47 4.55 -5.45
N ASN A 134 -1.51 3.25 -5.18
CA ASN A 134 -1.08 2.22 -6.11
C ASN A 134 -2.29 1.37 -6.50
N LEU A 135 -2.40 1.00 -7.78
CA LEU A 135 -3.44 0.13 -8.31
C LEU A 135 -2.80 -1.13 -8.91
N ALA A 136 -3.51 -2.25 -8.86
CA ALA A 136 -3.17 -3.44 -9.64
C ALA A 136 -4.43 -4.21 -10.04
N GLU A 137 -4.34 -5.02 -11.08
CA GLU A 137 -5.42 -5.85 -11.59
C GLU A 137 -4.90 -7.25 -11.96
N GLY A 138 -5.62 -8.28 -11.56
CA GLY A 138 -5.40 -9.67 -11.98
C GLY A 138 -4.56 -10.52 -11.02
N GLN A 139 -3.88 -9.92 -10.05
CA GLN A 139 -3.08 -10.64 -9.06
C GLN A 139 -3.98 -11.44 -8.11
N LYS A 140 -3.58 -12.67 -7.80
CA LYS A 140 -4.36 -13.60 -6.99
C LYS A 140 -4.13 -13.42 -5.49
N SER A 141 -3.00 -12.84 -5.11
CA SER A 141 -2.59 -12.64 -3.73
C SER A 141 -2.00 -11.24 -3.49
N PHE A 142 -1.94 -10.83 -2.23
CA PHE A 142 -1.28 -9.57 -1.85
C PHE A 142 0.21 -9.60 -2.18
N ASP A 143 0.89 -10.74 -2.00
CA ASP A 143 2.31 -10.87 -2.31
C ASP A 143 2.58 -10.69 -3.82
N GLU A 144 1.70 -11.18 -4.70
CA GLU A 144 1.75 -10.90 -6.14
C GLU A 144 1.52 -9.41 -6.45
N ALA A 145 0.49 -8.78 -5.87
CA ALA A 145 0.25 -7.34 -6.07
C ALA A 145 1.43 -6.49 -5.57
N MET A 146 2.00 -6.84 -4.42
CA MET A 146 3.17 -6.19 -3.85
C MET A 146 4.42 -6.39 -4.71
N HIS A 147 4.61 -7.57 -5.30
CA HIS A 147 5.69 -7.81 -6.25
C HIS A 147 5.60 -6.86 -7.44
N ASP A 148 4.42 -6.74 -8.05
CA ASP A 148 4.20 -5.88 -9.22
C ASP A 148 4.34 -4.39 -8.87
N TRP A 149 3.87 -3.97 -7.69
CA TRP A 149 4.10 -2.60 -7.19
C TRP A 149 5.59 -2.30 -6.95
N ILE A 150 6.38 -3.26 -6.46
CA ILE A 150 7.82 -3.08 -6.30
C ILE A 150 8.54 -3.01 -7.67
N ALA A 151 8.09 -3.81 -8.64
CA ALA A 151 8.67 -3.85 -9.98
C ALA A 151 8.39 -2.58 -10.80
N SER A 152 7.27 -1.90 -10.53
CA SER A 152 6.92 -0.62 -11.17
C SER A 152 7.67 0.55 -10.54
N PRO A 153 8.44 1.35 -11.30
CA PRO A 153 9.11 2.56 -10.83
C PRO A 153 8.24 3.48 -9.97
N THR A 154 7.07 3.87 -10.47
CA THR A 154 6.20 4.84 -9.81
C THR A 154 5.56 4.27 -8.54
N HIS A 155 5.12 3.02 -8.57
CA HIS A 155 4.53 2.34 -7.42
C HIS A 155 5.57 2.08 -6.31
N CYS A 156 6.80 1.71 -6.69
CA CYS A 156 7.91 1.51 -5.78
C CYS A 156 8.29 2.83 -5.07
N ILE A 157 8.35 3.94 -5.82
CA ILE A 157 8.61 5.26 -5.25
C ILE A 157 7.52 5.64 -4.24
N MET A 158 6.25 5.31 -4.51
CA MET A 158 5.15 5.54 -3.57
C MET A 158 5.29 4.68 -2.29
N LEU A 159 5.60 3.38 -2.43
CA LEU A 159 5.88 2.49 -1.30
C LEU A 159 7.02 3.01 -0.41
N MET A 160 8.01 3.68 -1.00
CA MET A 160 9.17 4.25 -0.31
C MET A 160 9.04 5.74 0.02
N ASN A 161 7.86 6.34 -0.16
CA ASN A 161 7.67 7.77 0.08
C ASN A 161 7.75 8.08 1.59
N PRO A 162 8.68 8.96 2.03
CA PRO A 162 8.88 9.29 3.44
C PRO A 162 7.80 10.21 4.02
N ASN A 163 6.96 10.84 3.18
CA ASN A 163 5.89 11.72 3.63
C ASN A 163 4.65 10.97 4.12
N MET A 164 4.53 9.68 3.77
CA MET A 164 3.41 8.84 4.16
C MET A 164 3.61 8.26 5.57
N GLU A 165 2.53 8.24 6.35
CA GLU A 165 2.51 7.72 7.73
C GLU A 165 1.46 6.60 7.91
N GLU A 166 0.50 6.53 7.00
CA GLU A 166 -0.64 5.61 7.06
C GLU A 166 -0.82 4.89 5.72
N VAL A 167 -1.40 3.69 5.78
CA VAL A 167 -1.68 2.85 4.61
C VAL A 167 -2.96 2.05 4.82
N ALA A 168 -3.60 1.67 3.72
CA ALA A 168 -4.52 0.55 3.67
C ALA A 168 -4.46 -0.13 2.31
N VAL A 169 -4.83 -1.41 2.28
CA VAL A 169 -4.92 -2.21 1.05
C VAL A 169 -6.29 -2.87 1.02
N ALA A 170 -7.00 -2.77 -0.10
CA ALA A 170 -8.25 -3.45 -0.32
C ALA A 170 -8.21 -4.22 -1.65
N LYS A 171 -8.98 -5.29 -1.71
CA LYS A 171 -9.21 -6.08 -2.92
C LYS A 171 -10.71 -6.25 -3.13
N TYR A 172 -11.17 -6.08 -4.37
CA TYR A 172 -12.51 -6.47 -4.80
C TYR A 172 -12.45 -7.00 -6.24
N GLY A 173 -13.02 -8.18 -6.49
CA GLY A 173 -12.85 -8.85 -7.79
C GLY A 173 -11.38 -9.08 -8.13
N SER A 174 -10.94 -8.66 -9.33
CA SER A 174 -9.55 -8.68 -9.80
C SER A 174 -8.73 -7.47 -9.33
N TYR A 175 -9.35 -6.46 -8.71
CA TYR A 175 -8.72 -5.16 -8.47
C TYR A 175 -8.13 -5.06 -7.06
N TRP A 176 -6.90 -4.54 -7.00
CA TRP A 176 -6.19 -4.18 -5.78
C TRP A 176 -6.00 -2.68 -5.72
N VAL A 177 -6.27 -2.10 -4.56
CA VAL A 177 -6.09 -0.68 -4.30
C VAL A 177 -5.30 -0.52 -3.02
N GLN A 178 -4.16 0.16 -3.09
CA GLN A 178 -3.35 0.53 -1.94
C GLN A 178 -3.34 2.05 -1.80
N HIS A 179 -3.95 2.53 -0.72
CA HIS A 179 -3.99 3.96 -0.38
C HIS A 179 -2.97 4.28 0.68
N PHE A 180 -2.28 5.40 0.50
CA PHE A 180 -1.35 5.98 1.44
C PHE A 180 -1.86 7.33 1.92
N GLY A 181 -1.56 7.67 3.16
CA GLY A 181 -1.98 8.93 3.73
C GLY A 181 -1.04 9.49 4.78
N LYS A 182 -1.16 10.80 4.98
CA LYS A 182 -0.76 11.51 6.18
C LYS A 182 -1.80 12.58 6.46
N GLN A 183 -2.37 12.59 7.65
CA GLN A 183 -3.35 13.60 8.04
C GLN A 183 -2.73 14.98 8.25
N MET A 184 -3.53 16.02 8.03
CA MET A 184 -3.22 17.38 8.42
C MET A 184 -3.04 17.47 9.95
N PRO A 185 -2.12 18.33 10.43
CA PRO A 185 -2.09 18.70 11.84
C PRO A 185 -3.47 19.20 12.30
N LYS A 186 -3.87 18.90 13.54
CA LYS A 186 -5.24 19.14 14.07
C LYS A 186 -5.79 20.57 13.90
N ASN A 187 -4.90 21.57 13.77
CA ASN A 187 -5.27 22.99 13.63
C ASN A 187 -4.83 23.60 12.29
N ALA A 188 -4.42 22.78 11.33
CA ALA A 188 -4.01 23.25 10.01
C ALA A 188 -5.19 23.27 9.03
N ARG A 189 -5.24 24.31 8.19
CA ARG A 189 -6.20 24.41 7.08
C ARG A 189 -5.48 24.11 5.77
N ARG A 190 -6.10 23.30 4.92
CA ARG A 190 -5.63 23.07 3.55
C ARG A 190 -5.83 24.36 2.75
N ILE A 191 -4.75 24.90 2.18
CA ILE A 191 -4.77 26.14 1.39
C ILE A 191 -4.68 25.89 -0.12
N ASN A 192 -4.31 24.67 -0.53
CA ASN A 192 -4.24 24.24 -1.92
C ASN A 192 -4.57 22.75 -2.00
N GLU A 193 -5.37 22.37 -3.00
CA GLU A 193 -5.66 21.00 -3.38
C GLU A 193 -4.96 20.75 -4.72
N ARG A 194 -3.78 20.14 -4.68
CA ARG A 194 -3.15 19.62 -5.90
C ARG A 194 -2.91 18.14 -5.68
N TYR A 195 -3.77 17.34 -6.30
CA TYR A 195 -3.40 15.98 -6.64
C TYR A 195 -2.47 16.02 -7.86
N THR A 196 -1.41 15.25 -7.79
CA THR A 196 -0.60 14.91 -8.96
C THR A 196 -0.63 13.40 -9.04
N ASP A 197 -1.15 12.83 -10.12
CA ASP A 197 -0.82 11.44 -10.42
C ASP A 197 0.71 11.36 -10.52
N GLY A 198 1.34 10.32 -10.00
CA GLY A 198 2.80 10.20 -10.03
C GLY A 198 3.38 9.98 -11.43
N SER A 199 2.72 10.46 -12.49
CA SER A 199 3.05 10.25 -13.91
C SER A 199 3.98 11.33 -14.51
N LYS A 200 4.47 12.29 -13.70
CA LYS A 200 5.34 13.38 -14.18
C LYS A 200 6.54 13.63 -13.27
#